data_AF-A0A1E1IW88-F1
#
_entry.id   AF-A0A1E1IW88-F1
#
_cell.length_a   1.000
_cell.length_b   1.000
_cell.length_c   1.000
_cell.angle_alpha   90.00
_cell.angle_beta   90.00
_cell.angle_gamma   90.00
#
_symmetry.space_group_name_H-M   'P 1'
#
loop_
_entity.id
_entity.type
_entity.pdbx_description
1 polymer ?
#
loop_
_entity_poly.entity_id
_entity_poly.type
_entity_poly.pdbx_seq_one_letter_code
_entity_poly.pdbx_strand_id
1 'polypeptide(L)'
;MYACGRCQKRHSLTVIVLAVVELLGYLAFRREFIGNIDLRTSPLLSQTEHPQYFVPKGLFHWLSIRWLIQVTNLRLLLFPTSLCNEYSFDCISHVHTMHDPRVPGFLAITGATVLTLLSLLLGTFAYRSRAALVGLVGFLWMAIPYAPVSHLFVAVGTFIAERCLYVPSIGAVLLITFIVAAPGLREGVVTRYFYTLLLLCVGWGVFSHRRNEDWQSNEHLARAATRSCPNSGKAHFQLAAAVAAREDLVTPEVVALARRSLELDPSSHRGYYHLALYELRVNHDTRKAYEYLRKCMDDLFAYKPCEDLYERVRNTLHPKMTDIEQYVDLATIVPRDSYKAVYLRQAGIIALQRDAKPCLAKTLLHSAMTRWNNSKLYWMSDEVSRKAGDVTYCNALYWYEHSVLECEKQSMPGIVDSASADEESEGGDNGADSSSPQPSRRGFPPTPQEAVRRAATAAELFRHCGTDWRSFLAQPRYNYPTIPYRMTSYISVGSYTAAFIAHFINYTASDTPERNAVLLSYLDTTVRLYSHLSTFVHDDYVAEKLGQLFKDQTQAVMRQSSVARRTLLGNLHMPLRELQSASSLSITETETLQRLLALSPWASELLSFTS
;
A
#
# COMPACT_ATOMS: atom_id res chain seq x y z
N MET A 1 -24.49 -20.81 -52.04
CA MET A 1 -23.84 -22.00 -51.42
C MET A 1 -24.29 -22.12 -49.97
N TYR A 2 -25.29 -22.97 -49.72
CA TYR A 2 -25.78 -23.28 -48.37
C TYR A 2 -24.77 -24.19 -47.66
N ALA A 3 -24.03 -23.65 -46.70
CA ALA A 3 -23.18 -24.47 -45.86
C ALA A 3 -24.03 -25.28 -44.87
N CYS A 4 -23.67 -26.56 -44.72
CA CYS A 4 -24.29 -27.51 -43.80
C CYS A 4 -24.51 -26.89 -42.41
N GLY A 5 -25.76 -26.81 -41.95
CA GLY A 5 -26.12 -26.22 -40.65
C GLY A 5 -25.46 -26.90 -39.44
N ARG A 6 -24.94 -28.12 -39.57
CA ARG A 6 -24.10 -28.79 -38.55
C ARG A 6 -22.69 -28.21 -38.48
N CYS A 7 -22.08 -27.85 -39.62
CA CYS A 7 -20.75 -27.23 -39.63
C CYS A 7 -20.79 -25.85 -38.97
N GLN A 8 -21.83 -25.06 -39.22
CA GLN A 8 -21.95 -23.73 -38.63
C GLN A 8 -22.20 -23.75 -37.12
N LYS A 9 -22.97 -24.72 -36.61
CA LYS A 9 -23.10 -24.97 -35.16
C LYS A 9 -21.75 -25.22 -34.50
N ARG A 10 -20.87 -26.01 -35.15
CA ARG A 10 -19.52 -26.26 -34.64
C ARG A 10 -18.70 -24.98 -34.59
N HIS A 11 -18.68 -24.17 -35.65
CA HIS A 11 -17.93 -22.91 -35.67
C HIS A 11 -18.41 -21.89 -34.62
N SER A 12 -19.73 -21.68 -34.48
CA SER A 12 -20.26 -20.76 -33.46
C SER A 12 -19.93 -21.22 -32.04
N LEU A 13 -19.99 -22.52 -31.78
CA LEU A 13 -19.59 -23.09 -30.48
C LEU A 13 -18.09 -22.91 -30.25
N THR A 14 -17.25 -23.20 -31.25
CA THR A 14 -15.80 -23.02 -31.16
C THR A 14 -15.42 -21.58 -30.83
N VAL A 15 -16.04 -20.58 -31.45
CA VAL A 15 -15.77 -19.16 -31.15
C VAL A 15 -16.05 -18.84 -29.68
N ILE A 16 -17.18 -19.28 -29.14
CA ILE A 16 -17.53 -19.03 -27.73
C ILE A 16 -16.58 -19.77 -26.80
N VAL A 17 -16.25 -21.03 -27.10
CA VAL A 17 -15.31 -21.81 -26.30
C VAL A 17 -13.94 -21.12 -26.26
N LEU A 18 -13.42 -20.66 -27.40
CA LEU A 18 -12.15 -19.94 -27.46
C LEU A 18 -12.19 -18.63 -26.67
N ALA A 19 -13.26 -17.85 -26.82
CA ALA A 19 -13.48 -16.61 -26.06
C ALA A 19 -13.51 -16.86 -24.54
N VAL A 20 -14.19 -17.92 -24.10
CA VAL A 20 -14.25 -18.30 -22.68
C VAL A 20 -12.89 -18.78 -22.19
N VAL A 21 -12.18 -19.59 -22.98
CA VAL A 21 -10.83 -20.08 -22.64
C VAL A 21 -9.85 -18.91 -22.51
N GLU A 22 -9.90 -17.93 -23.40
CA GLU A 22 -9.07 -16.73 -23.35
C GLU A 22 -9.36 -15.90 -22.09
N LEU A 23 -10.64 -15.65 -21.79
CA LEU A 23 -11.05 -14.93 -20.58
C LEU A 23 -10.61 -15.66 -19.30
N LEU A 24 -10.81 -16.97 -19.23
CA LEU A 24 -10.39 -17.79 -18.09
C LEU A 24 -8.86 -17.84 -17.98
N GLY A 25 -8.15 -17.93 -19.09
CA GLY A 25 -6.69 -17.88 -19.15
C GLY A 25 -6.13 -16.57 -18.63
N TYR A 26 -6.73 -15.44 -19.03
CA TYR A 26 -6.39 -14.12 -18.48
C TYR A 26 -6.64 -14.04 -16.97
N LEU A 27 -7.81 -14.51 -16.50
CA LEU A 27 -8.14 -14.49 -15.07
C LEU A 27 -7.19 -15.36 -14.24
N ALA A 28 -6.81 -16.53 -14.77
CA ALA A 28 -5.82 -17.42 -14.15
C ALA A 28 -4.44 -16.77 -14.09
N PHE A 29 -3.96 -16.22 -15.21
CA PHE A 29 -2.68 -15.49 -15.28
C PHE A 29 -2.66 -14.32 -14.29
N ARG A 30 -3.70 -13.49 -14.29
CA ARG A 30 -3.82 -12.36 -13.36
C ARG A 30 -3.79 -12.82 -11.90
N ARG A 31 -4.54 -13.88 -11.57
CA ARG A 31 -4.60 -14.41 -10.19
C ARG A 31 -3.24 -14.95 -9.74
N GLU A 32 -2.47 -15.57 -10.62
CA GLU A 32 -1.13 -16.10 -10.30
C GLU A 32 -0.11 -14.98 -9.99
N PHE A 33 -0.06 -13.94 -10.84
CA PHE A 33 0.96 -12.89 -10.69
C PHE A 33 0.55 -11.79 -9.70
N ILE A 34 -0.72 -11.45 -9.68
CA ILE A 34 -1.23 -10.26 -9.01
C ILE A 34 -2.14 -10.65 -7.82
N GLY A 35 -2.70 -11.86 -7.81
CA GLY A 35 -3.62 -12.31 -6.77
C GLY A 35 -5.00 -11.65 -6.83
N ASN A 36 -5.73 -11.76 -5.72
CA ASN A 36 -6.92 -10.95 -5.49
C ASN A 36 -6.48 -9.54 -5.08
N ILE A 37 -6.11 -8.68 -6.04
CA ILE A 37 -6.11 -7.24 -5.74
C ILE A 37 -7.56 -6.80 -5.67
N ASP A 38 -8.14 -6.95 -4.50
CA ASP A 38 -9.23 -6.08 -4.11
C ASP A 38 -8.61 -4.75 -3.68
N LEU A 39 -8.65 -3.76 -4.57
CA LEU A 39 -8.15 -2.42 -4.24
C LEU A 39 -8.98 -1.74 -3.17
N ARG A 40 -10.20 -2.23 -2.82
CA ARG A 40 -11.10 -1.56 -1.89
C ARG A 40 -10.49 -1.26 -0.52
N THR A 41 -9.52 -2.07 -0.08
CA THR A 41 -8.80 -1.88 1.19
C THR A 41 -7.41 -1.28 1.00
N SER A 42 -7.01 -1.01 -0.25
CA SER A 42 -5.71 -0.41 -0.54
C SER A 42 -5.67 1.02 -0.04
N PRO A 43 -4.69 1.38 0.79
CA PRO A 43 -4.54 2.76 1.25
C PRO A 43 -4.09 3.70 0.11
N LEU A 44 -3.76 3.16 -1.07
CA LEU A 44 -3.46 3.92 -2.28
C LEU A 44 -4.72 4.34 -3.05
N LEU A 45 -5.91 3.93 -2.62
CA LEU A 45 -7.14 4.50 -3.15
C LEU A 45 -7.35 5.90 -2.59
N SER A 46 -7.33 6.90 -3.46
CA SER A 46 -7.84 8.24 -3.20
C SER A 46 -9.09 8.51 -4.02
N GLN A 47 -9.94 9.40 -3.51
CA GLN A 47 -11.13 9.88 -4.20
C GLN A 47 -10.77 10.61 -5.50
N THR A 48 -9.72 11.43 -5.48
CA THR A 48 -9.19 12.15 -6.65
C THR A 48 -8.89 11.21 -7.82
N GLU A 49 -8.17 10.12 -7.56
CA GLU A 49 -7.69 9.21 -8.60
C GLU A 49 -8.72 8.11 -8.94
N HIS A 50 -9.61 7.76 -7.98
CA HIS A 50 -10.53 6.63 -8.11
C HIS A 50 -11.95 6.94 -7.63
N PRO A 51 -12.63 7.96 -8.20
CA PRO A 51 -13.95 8.41 -7.75
C PRO A 51 -15.00 7.29 -7.69
N GLN A 52 -14.89 6.27 -8.55
CA GLN A 52 -15.80 5.13 -8.62
C GLN A 52 -15.91 4.30 -7.35
N TYR A 53 -14.93 4.38 -6.45
CA TYR A 53 -14.96 3.67 -5.16
C TYR A 53 -15.50 4.50 -3.99
N PHE A 54 -15.65 5.82 -4.19
CA PHE A 54 -16.07 6.77 -3.15
C PHE A 54 -17.48 7.33 -3.39
N VAL A 55 -18.28 6.67 -4.24
CA VAL A 55 -19.70 7.03 -4.44
C VAL A 55 -20.53 6.71 -3.19
N PRO A 56 -21.66 7.42 -2.97
CA PRO A 56 -22.51 7.15 -1.82
C PRO A 56 -22.99 5.70 -1.79
N LYS A 57 -23.18 5.16 -0.57
CA LYS A 57 -23.66 3.78 -0.40
C LYS A 57 -25.06 3.62 -0.99
N GLY A 58 -25.31 2.50 -1.64
CA GLY A 58 -26.62 2.15 -2.20
C GLY A 58 -26.53 1.49 -3.57
N LEU A 59 -27.48 0.61 -3.87
CA LEU A 59 -27.50 -0.12 -5.13
C LEU A 59 -27.59 0.82 -6.35
N PHE A 60 -28.40 1.87 -6.24
CA PHE A 60 -28.54 2.87 -7.30
C PHE A 60 -27.20 3.55 -7.63
N HIS A 61 -26.48 4.05 -6.63
CA HIS A 61 -25.17 4.70 -6.84
C HIS A 61 -24.12 3.71 -7.36
N TRP A 62 -24.14 2.48 -6.87
CA TRP A 62 -23.24 1.42 -7.32
C TRP A 62 -23.46 1.04 -8.80
N LEU A 63 -24.73 0.96 -9.22
CA LEU A 63 -25.11 0.66 -10.61
C LEU A 63 -24.86 1.86 -11.53
N SER A 64 -25.28 3.05 -11.11
CA SER A 64 -25.19 4.27 -11.94
C SER A 64 -23.75 4.64 -12.29
N ILE A 65 -22.80 4.53 -11.36
CA ILE A 65 -21.39 4.81 -11.67
C ILE A 65 -20.80 3.80 -12.66
N ARG A 66 -21.14 2.51 -12.52
CA ARG A 66 -20.69 1.45 -13.45
C ARG A 66 -21.30 1.63 -14.82
N TRP A 67 -22.58 1.98 -14.86
CA TRP A 67 -23.31 2.26 -16.08
C TRP A 67 -22.75 3.49 -16.81
N LEU A 68 -22.47 4.57 -16.08
CA LEU A 68 -21.81 5.77 -16.57
C LEU A 68 -20.45 5.44 -17.20
N ILE A 69 -19.62 4.61 -16.54
CA ILE A 69 -18.34 4.14 -17.07
C ILE A 69 -18.56 3.40 -18.40
N GLN A 70 -19.52 2.47 -18.48
CA GLN A 70 -19.78 1.71 -19.71
C GLN A 70 -20.16 2.62 -20.88
N VAL A 71 -21.11 3.52 -20.65
CA VAL A 71 -21.64 4.40 -21.69
C VAL A 71 -20.58 5.40 -22.14
N THR A 72 -19.77 5.92 -21.21
CA THR A 72 -18.67 6.83 -21.55
C THR A 72 -17.60 6.10 -22.37
N ASN A 73 -17.17 4.91 -21.96
CA ASN A 73 -16.19 4.12 -22.72
C ASN A 73 -16.71 3.77 -24.11
N LEU A 74 -17.98 3.41 -24.26
CA LEU A 74 -18.58 3.14 -25.56
C LEU A 74 -18.66 4.41 -26.44
N ARG A 75 -18.98 5.57 -25.84
CA ARG A 75 -18.93 6.86 -26.52
C ARG A 75 -17.51 7.19 -27.00
N LEU A 76 -16.50 6.99 -26.16
CA LEU A 76 -15.09 7.23 -26.53
C LEU A 76 -14.63 6.28 -27.64
N LEU A 77 -15.11 5.03 -27.65
CA LEU A 77 -14.78 4.04 -28.66
C LEU A 77 -15.33 4.39 -30.05
N LEU A 78 -16.54 4.95 -30.11
CA LEU A 78 -17.23 5.26 -31.37
C LEU A 78 -17.03 6.71 -31.82
N PHE A 79 -16.92 7.65 -30.87
CA PHE A 79 -16.85 9.09 -31.10
C PHE A 79 -15.83 9.78 -30.16
N PRO A 80 -14.51 9.56 -30.36
CA PRO A 80 -13.42 10.10 -29.55
C PRO A 80 -13.21 11.63 -29.72
N THR A 81 -14.21 12.43 -29.36
CA THR A 81 -14.23 13.89 -29.62
C THR A 81 -13.82 14.75 -28.42
N SER A 82 -14.01 14.25 -27.20
CA SER A 82 -13.68 14.95 -25.96
C SER A 82 -12.62 14.16 -25.19
N LEU A 83 -11.45 14.02 -25.79
CA LEU A 83 -10.35 13.25 -25.22
C LEU A 83 -9.70 13.98 -24.05
N CYS A 84 -9.30 13.22 -23.04
CA CYS A 84 -8.61 13.73 -21.87
C CYS A 84 -7.42 12.82 -21.54
N ASN A 85 -6.31 13.42 -21.11
CA ASN A 85 -5.15 12.65 -20.65
C ASN A 85 -5.44 11.94 -19.31
N GLU A 86 -6.36 12.45 -18.50
CA GLU A 86 -6.74 11.89 -17.20
C GLU A 86 -8.20 12.20 -16.85
N TYR A 87 -8.93 11.17 -16.43
CA TYR A 87 -10.32 11.29 -15.95
C TYR A 87 -10.33 11.07 -14.44
N SER A 88 -10.11 12.15 -13.68
CA SER A 88 -10.11 12.14 -12.21
C SER A 88 -11.46 12.59 -11.63
N PHE A 89 -11.52 12.72 -10.30
CA PHE A 89 -12.71 13.15 -9.57
C PHE A 89 -13.43 14.33 -10.23
N ASP A 90 -14.74 14.15 -10.36
CA ASP A 90 -15.72 15.06 -10.96
C ASP A 90 -15.44 15.54 -12.40
N CYS A 91 -14.48 14.96 -13.13
CA CYS A 91 -14.40 15.17 -14.58
C CYS A 91 -15.72 14.75 -15.26
N ILE A 92 -16.26 13.60 -14.86
CA ILE A 92 -17.57 13.13 -15.27
C ILE A 92 -18.39 12.95 -14.00
N SER A 93 -19.27 13.92 -13.74
CA SER A 93 -20.06 13.95 -12.51
C SER A 93 -20.93 12.73 -12.34
N HIS A 94 -20.95 12.18 -11.12
CA HIS A 94 -21.75 11.02 -10.75
C HIS A 94 -23.25 11.27 -10.97
N VAL A 95 -24.00 10.22 -11.29
CA VAL A 95 -25.47 10.31 -11.47
C VAL A 95 -26.13 10.00 -10.13
N HIS A 96 -26.74 11.02 -9.52
CA HIS A 96 -27.38 10.90 -8.21
C HIS A 96 -28.86 10.52 -8.27
N THR A 97 -29.54 10.77 -9.39
CA THR A 97 -30.97 10.50 -9.57
C THR A 97 -31.28 10.10 -11.01
N MET A 98 -32.44 9.47 -11.23
CA MET A 98 -32.93 9.13 -12.59
C MET A 98 -33.41 10.35 -13.39
N HIS A 99 -33.57 11.51 -12.74
CA HIS A 99 -33.97 12.76 -13.39
C HIS A 99 -32.80 13.53 -14.00
N ASP A 100 -31.58 12.98 -13.94
CA ASP A 100 -30.42 13.58 -14.59
C ASP A 100 -30.62 13.65 -16.11
N PRO A 101 -30.36 14.81 -16.76
CA PRO A 101 -30.60 15.01 -18.18
C PRO A 101 -29.80 14.05 -19.09
N ARG A 102 -28.75 13.41 -18.58
CA ARG A 102 -27.94 12.43 -19.32
C ARG A 102 -28.58 11.05 -19.40
N VAL A 103 -29.47 10.71 -18.46
CA VAL A 103 -30.08 9.38 -18.32
C VAL A 103 -30.81 8.92 -19.59
N PRO A 104 -31.65 9.73 -20.26
CA PRO A 104 -32.31 9.30 -21.49
C PRO A 104 -31.32 8.90 -22.60
N GLY A 105 -30.25 9.68 -22.79
CA GLY A 105 -29.21 9.38 -23.77
C GLY A 105 -28.46 8.09 -23.42
N PHE A 106 -28.13 7.89 -22.14
CA PHE A 106 -27.48 6.67 -21.68
C PHE A 106 -28.37 5.43 -21.85
N LEU A 107 -29.67 5.55 -21.61
CA LEU A 107 -30.65 4.48 -21.85
C LEU A 107 -30.74 4.14 -23.34
N ALA A 108 -30.76 5.15 -24.23
CA ALA A 108 -30.76 4.93 -25.67
C ALA A 108 -29.52 4.17 -26.14
N ILE A 109 -28.33 4.57 -25.68
CA ILE A 109 -27.06 3.89 -26.02
C ILE A 109 -27.05 2.44 -25.51
N THR A 110 -27.51 2.25 -24.27
CA THR A 110 -27.59 0.90 -23.66
C THR A 110 -28.58 0.02 -24.41
N GLY A 111 -29.76 0.55 -24.72
CA GLY A 111 -30.79 -0.14 -25.49
C GLY A 111 -30.28 -0.54 -26.88
N ALA A 112 -29.63 0.37 -27.60
CA ALA A 112 -29.03 0.08 -28.91
C ALA A 112 -27.98 -1.03 -28.83
N THR A 113 -27.13 -1.01 -27.79
CA THR A 113 -26.10 -2.04 -27.56
C THR A 113 -26.74 -3.41 -27.29
N VAL A 114 -27.75 -3.47 -26.42
CA VAL A 114 -28.48 -4.70 -26.09
C VAL A 114 -29.21 -5.25 -27.31
N LEU A 115 -29.92 -4.40 -28.07
CA LEU A 115 -30.61 -4.81 -29.30
C LEU A 115 -29.63 -5.34 -30.35
N THR A 116 -28.47 -4.70 -30.49
CA THR A 116 -27.41 -5.17 -31.39
C THR A 116 -26.93 -6.56 -30.96
N LEU A 117 -26.61 -6.76 -29.68
CA LEU A 117 -26.19 -8.08 -29.17
C LEU A 117 -27.28 -9.15 -29.38
N LEU A 118 -28.53 -8.86 -29.03
CA LEU A 118 -29.63 -9.80 -29.21
C LEU A 118 -29.83 -10.16 -30.69
N SER A 119 -29.77 -9.18 -31.60
CA SER A 119 -29.88 -9.44 -33.03
C SER A 119 -28.72 -10.29 -33.57
N LEU A 120 -27.48 -10.09 -33.08
CA LEU A 120 -26.32 -10.92 -33.42
C LEU A 120 -26.47 -12.35 -32.91
N LEU A 121 -26.98 -12.53 -31.69
CA LEU A 121 -27.24 -13.86 -31.11
C LEU A 121 -28.35 -14.60 -31.87
N LEU A 122 -29.49 -13.95 -32.10
CA LEU A 122 -30.60 -14.49 -32.90
C LEU A 122 -30.13 -14.82 -34.33
N GLY A 123 -29.43 -13.90 -34.98
CA GLY A 123 -28.84 -14.08 -36.30
C GLY A 123 -27.90 -15.29 -36.36
N THR A 124 -27.05 -15.46 -35.35
CA THR A 124 -26.05 -16.53 -35.30
C THR A 124 -26.68 -17.89 -35.00
N PHE A 125 -27.57 -17.97 -34.01
CA PHE A 125 -28.08 -19.24 -33.48
C PHE A 125 -29.40 -19.69 -34.11
N ALA A 126 -30.37 -18.78 -34.24
CA ALA A 126 -31.68 -19.10 -34.80
C ALA A 126 -31.62 -19.11 -36.33
N TYR A 127 -31.08 -18.03 -36.92
CA TYR A 127 -31.06 -17.85 -38.37
C TYR A 127 -29.81 -18.41 -39.06
N ARG A 128 -28.79 -18.84 -38.29
CA ARG A 128 -27.52 -19.36 -38.81
C ARG A 128 -26.90 -18.46 -39.88
N SER A 129 -26.93 -17.16 -39.66
CA SER A 129 -26.30 -16.17 -40.54
C SER A 129 -24.79 -16.14 -40.32
N ARG A 130 -24.02 -16.30 -41.40
CA ARG A 130 -22.55 -16.13 -41.36
C ARG A 130 -22.17 -14.69 -41.05
N ALA A 131 -22.95 -13.73 -41.55
CA ALA A 131 -22.72 -12.32 -41.30
C ALA A 131 -22.92 -12.00 -39.81
N ALA A 132 -23.99 -12.52 -39.19
CA ALA A 132 -24.22 -12.37 -37.75
C ALA A 132 -23.11 -13.00 -36.90
N LEU A 133 -22.52 -14.13 -37.34
CA LEU A 133 -21.37 -14.74 -36.68
C LEU A 133 -20.14 -13.80 -36.72
N VAL A 134 -19.87 -13.16 -37.85
CA VAL A 134 -18.77 -12.17 -37.97
C VAL A 134 -19.03 -10.96 -37.06
N GLY A 135 -20.25 -10.44 -37.04
CA GLY A 135 -20.63 -9.35 -36.13
C GLY A 135 -20.49 -9.75 -34.65
N LEU A 136 -20.85 -10.99 -34.29
CA LEU A 136 -20.68 -11.53 -32.95
C LEU A 136 -19.19 -11.66 -32.58
N VAL A 137 -18.33 -12.10 -33.50
CA VAL A 137 -16.87 -12.11 -33.29
C VAL A 137 -16.34 -10.71 -33.03
N GLY A 138 -16.76 -9.71 -33.82
CA GLY A 138 -16.38 -8.31 -33.58
C GLY A 138 -16.85 -7.79 -32.21
N PHE A 139 -18.08 -8.09 -31.82
CA PHE A 139 -18.61 -7.74 -30.50
C PHE A 139 -17.84 -8.44 -29.36
N LEU A 140 -17.52 -9.73 -29.49
CA LEU A 140 -16.73 -10.47 -28.50
C LEU A 140 -15.31 -9.93 -28.39
N TRP A 141 -14.67 -9.58 -29.51
CA TRP A 141 -13.36 -8.93 -29.52
C TRP A 141 -13.38 -7.55 -28.87
N MET A 142 -14.51 -6.84 -28.93
CA MET A 142 -14.69 -5.59 -28.21
C MET A 142 -14.87 -5.85 -26.70
N ALA A 143 -15.71 -6.81 -26.33
CA ALA A 143 -16.13 -7.04 -24.95
C ALA A 143 -15.08 -7.76 -24.08
N ILE A 144 -14.38 -8.77 -24.62
CA ILE A 144 -13.46 -9.61 -23.84
C ILE A 144 -12.23 -8.82 -23.35
N PRO A 145 -11.50 -8.09 -24.21
CA PRO A 145 -10.36 -7.28 -23.77
C PRO A 145 -10.77 -6.10 -22.88
N TYR A 146 -12.01 -5.63 -23.01
CA TYR A 146 -12.56 -4.57 -22.17
C TYR A 146 -13.06 -5.08 -20.80
N ALA A 147 -13.48 -6.34 -20.69
CA ALA A 147 -14.06 -6.90 -19.47
C ALA A 147 -13.20 -6.66 -18.20
N PRO A 148 -11.86 -6.79 -18.21
CA PRO A 148 -11.04 -6.54 -17.03
C PRO A 148 -11.07 -5.09 -16.54
N VAL A 149 -11.23 -4.13 -17.45
CA VAL A 149 -11.23 -2.68 -17.18
C VAL A 149 -12.65 -2.09 -17.11
N SER A 150 -13.68 -2.93 -17.22
CA SER A 150 -15.09 -2.51 -17.18
C SER A 150 -15.59 -2.12 -15.79
N HIS A 151 -14.84 -2.40 -14.72
CA HIS A 151 -15.27 -2.26 -13.31
C HIS A 151 -16.49 -3.12 -12.89
N LEU A 152 -16.95 -4.03 -13.75
CA LEU A 152 -18.05 -4.96 -13.43
C LEU A 152 -17.54 -6.17 -12.64
N PHE A 153 -16.40 -6.73 -13.05
CA PHE A 153 -15.86 -7.98 -12.49
C PHE A 153 -14.65 -7.75 -11.59
N VAL A 154 -13.85 -6.72 -11.87
CA VAL A 154 -12.56 -6.48 -11.22
C VAL A 154 -12.47 -5.02 -10.79
N ALA A 155 -11.93 -4.77 -9.60
CA ALA A 155 -11.57 -3.43 -9.17
C ALA A 155 -10.23 -3.02 -9.82
N VAL A 156 -10.25 -1.97 -10.63
CA VAL A 156 -9.08 -1.44 -11.36
C VAL A 156 -8.72 -0.05 -10.81
N GLY A 157 -7.43 0.22 -10.72
CA GLY A 157 -6.86 1.46 -10.19
C GLY A 157 -6.90 2.65 -11.15
N THR A 158 -7.78 2.65 -12.14
CA THR A 158 -7.96 3.75 -13.09
C THR A 158 -9.45 3.94 -13.31
N PHE A 159 -9.97 5.16 -13.27
CA PHE A 159 -11.41 5.40 -13.45
C PHE A 159 -11.86 5.19 -14.90
N ILE A 160 -11.37 6.03 -15.81
CA ILE A 160 -11.51 5.88 -17.26
C ILE A 160 -10.14 6.16 -17.87
N ALA A 161 -9.70 5.28 -18.77
CA ALA A 161 -8.43 5.42 -19.46
C ALA A 161 -8.59 5.02 -20.92
N GLU A 162 -8.40 5.98 -21.83
CA GLU A 162 -8.58 5.79 -23.27
C GLU A 162 -7.68 4.70 -23.85
N ARG A 163 -6.45 4.56 -23.32
CA ARG A 163 -5.51 3.48 -23.70
C ARG A 163 -6.07 2.08 -23.50
N CYS A 164 -7.01 1.90 -22.57
CA CYS A 164 -7.65 0.61 -22.35
C CYS A 164 -8.65 0.24 -23.45
N LEU A 165 -9.01 1.20 -24.31
CA LEU A 165 -9.92 1.01 -25.45
C LEU A 165 -9.19 0.70 -26.77
N TYR A 166 -7.86 0.67 -26.80
CA TYR A 166 -7.09 0.40 -28.02
C TYR A 166 -7.38 -0.99 -28.59
N VAL A 167 -7.27 -2.05 -27.78
CA VAL A 167 -7.59 -3.42 -28.24
C VAL A 167 -9.09 -3.58 -28.52
N PRO A 168 -10.01 -3.11 -27.64
CA PRO A 168 -11.44 -3.09 -27.96
C PRO A 168 -11.82 -2.37 -29.26
N SER A 169 -11.07 -1.34 -29.67
CA SER A 169 -11.35 -0.57 -30.89
C SER A 169 -11.28 -1.41 -32.17
N ILE A 170 -10.45 -2.45 -32.19
CA ILE A 170 -10.40 -3.41 -33.30
C ILE A 170 -11.76 -4.09 -33.45
N GLY A 171 -12.38 -4.51 -32.34
CA GLY A 171 -13.71 -5.10 -32.33
C GLY A 171 -14.80 -4.11 -32.77
N ALA A 172 -14.67 -2.84 -32.37
CA ALA A 172 -15.58 -1.77 -32.82
C ALA A 172 -15.50 -1.55 -34.33
N VAL A 173 -14.30 -1.50 -34.91
CA VAL A 173 -14.12 -1.35 -36.38
C VAL A 173 -14.71 -2.54 -37.13
N LEU A 174 -14.51 -3.77 -36.63
CA LEU A 174 -15.13 -4.97 -37.20
C LEU A 174 -16.66 -4.89 -37.15
N LEU A 175 -17.23 -4.42 -36.03
CA LEU A 175 -18.67 -4.28 -35.84
C LEU A 175 -19.26 -3.19 -36.75
N ILE A 176 -18.59 -2.04 -36.88
CA ILE A 176 -18.99 -0.96 -37.81
C ILE A 176 -18.96 -1.48 -39.25
N THR A 177 -17.89 -2.15 -39.64
CA THR A 177 -17.76 -2.75 -40.98
C THR A 177 -18.90 -3.75 -41.23
N PHE A 178 -19.23 -4.59 -40.25
CA PHE A 178 -20.37 -5.50 -40.34
C PHE A 178 -21.70 -4.76 -40.50
N ILE A 179 -22.01 -3.78 -39.65
CA ILE A 179 -23.27 -3.02 -39.68
C ILE A 179 -23.45 -2.35 -41.05
N VAL A 180 -22.37 -1.80 -41.61
CA VAL A 180 -22.43 -1.11 -42.90
C VAL A 180 -22.49 -2.08 -44.08
N ALA A 181 -21.83 -3.24 -44.00
CA ALA A 181 -21.87 -4.27 -45.05
C ALA A 181 -23.13 -5.16 -45.01
N ALA A 182 -23.84 -5.22 -43.87
CA ALA A 182 -25.00 -6.11 -43.65
C ALA A 182 -26.18 -5.93 -44.64
N PRO A 183 -26.52 -4.73 -45.15
CA PRO A 183 -27.56 -4.55 -46.16
C PRO A 183 -27.26 -5.20 -47.53
N GLY A 184 -26.05 -5.74 -47.71
CA GLY A 184 -25.54 -6.29 -48.97
C GLY A 184 -24.85 -5.23 -49.82
N LEU A 185 -23.68 -5.58 -50.37
CA LEU A 185 -22.92 -4.74 -51.30
C LEU A 185 -23.62 -4.75 -52.68
N ARG A 186 -24.76 -4.08 -52.79
CA ARG A 186 -25.40 -3.81 -54.10
C ARG A 186 -24.52 -2.86 -54.92
N GLU A 187 -24.65 -2.86 -56.24
CA GLU A 187 -23.94 -1.91 -57.10
C GLU A 187 -24.19 -0.46 -56.64
N GLY A 188 -23.13 0.33 -56.54
CA GLY A 188 -23.15 1.69 -55.97
C GLY A 188 -23.05 1.78 -54.44
N VAL A 189 -23.39 0.73 -53.68
CA VAL A 189 -23.21 0.70 -52.21
C VAL A 189 -21.73 0.63 -51.84
N VAL A 190 -20.93 -0.15 -52.59
CA VAL A 190 -19.47 -0.24 -52.40
C VAL A 190 -18.82 1.14 -52.56
N THR A 191 -19.20 1.87 -53.61
CA THR A 191 -18.68 3.21 -53.91
C THR A 191 -19.09 4.22 -52.85
N ARG A 192 -20.36 4.24 -52.46
CA ARG A 192 -20.84 5.10 -51.35
C ARG A 192 -20.12 4.75 -50.04
N TYR A 193 -19.95 3.47 -49.76
CA TYR A 193 -19.24 2.98 -48.58
C TYR A 193 -17.78 3.47 -48.56
N PHE A 194 -17.07 3.29 -49.67
CA PHE A 194 -15.70 3.76 -49.83
C PHE A 194 -15.61 5.27 -49.56
N TYR A 195 -16.48 6.09 -50.16
CA TYR A 195 -16.47 7.53 -49.93
C TYR A 195 -16.87 7.91 -48.49
N THR A 196 -17.81 7.20 -47.86
CA THR A 196 -18.14 7.43 -46.44
C THR A 196 -16.97 7.08 -45.52
N LEU A 197 -16.28 5.97 -45.78
CA LEU A 197 -15.11 5.56 -45.00
C LEU A 197 -13.95 6.55 -45.23
N LEU A 198 -13.73 6.97 -46.48
CA LEU A 198 -12.74 7.99 -46.81
C LEU A 198 -13.03 9.30 -46.09
N LEU A 199 -14.30 9.76 -46.09
CA LEU A 199 -14.71 10.97 -45.37
C LEU A 199 -14.48 10.83 -43.87
N LEU A 200 -14.81 9.68 -43.28
CA LEU A 200 -14.53 9.39 -41.87
C LEU A 200 -13.03 9.39 -41.59
N CYS A 201 -12.22 8.73 -42.42
CA CYS A 201 -10.77 8.69 -42.30
C CYS A 201 -10.16 10.09 -42.40
N VAL A 202 -10.60 10.92 -43.35
CA VAL A 202 -10.16 12.31 -43.47
C VAL A 202 -10.58 13.12 -42.26
N GLY A 203 -11.84 13.00 -41.82
CA GLY A 203 -12.36 13.69 -40.64
C GLY A 203 -11.57 13.33 -39.37
N TRP A 204 -11.40 12.04 -39.09
CA TRP A 204 -10.59 11.56 -37.97
C TRP A 204 -9.10 11.91 -38.11
N GLY A 205 -8.58 11.98 -39.35
CA GLY A 205 -7.24 12.46 -39.64
C GLY A 205 -7.03 13.92 -39.26
N VAL A 206 -7.98 14.80 -39.59
CA VAL A 206 -7.98 16.22 -39.18
C VAL A 206 -8.08 16.35 -37.66
N PHE A 207 -8.98 15.60 -37.03
CA PHE A 207 -9.10 15.56 -35.56
C PHE A 207 -7.80 15.10 -34.90
N SER A 208 -7.17 14.05 -35.42
CA SER A 208 -5.89 13.53 -34.91
C SER A 208 -4.77 14.54 -35.08
N HIS A 209 -4.71 15.22 -36.23
CA HIS A 209 -3.72 16.27 -36.48
C HIS A 209 -3.87 17.43 -35.49
N ARG A 210 -5.08 17.93 -35.27
CA ARG A 210 -5.34 18.98 -34.26
C ARG A 210 -4.99 18.51 -32.85
N ARG A 211 -5.30 17.25 -32.52
CA ARG A 211 -4.99 16.69 -31.21
C ARG A 211 -3.48 16.63 -30.94
N ASN A 212 -2.63 16.53 -31.97
CA ASN A 212 -1.18 16.59 -31.80
C ASN A 212 -0.71 17.94 -31.23
N GLU A 213 -1.45 19.04 -31.47
CA GLU A 213 -1.12 20.35 -30.88
C GLU A 213 -1.22 20.33 -29.35
N ASP A 214 -2.18 19.58 -28.80
CA ASP A 214 -2.33 19.43 -27.36
C ASP A 214 -1.12 18.70 -26.72
N TRP A 215 -0.33 17.95 -27.50
CA TRP A 215 0.86 17.24 -27.02
C TRP A 215 2.17 18.02 -27.18
N GLN A 216 2.13 19.26 -27.68
CA GLN A 216 3.34 20.07 -27.89
C GLN A 216 4.06 20.45 -26.59
N SER A 217 3.31 20.68 -25.51
CA SER A 217 3.88 20.96 -24.20
C SER A 217 2.94 20.51 -23.07
N ASN A 218 3.48 20.38 -21.86
CA ASN A 218 2.70 20.05 -20.66
C ASN A 218 1.56 21.04 -20.41
N GLU A 219 1.76 22.32 -20.74
CA GLU A 219 0.73 23.35 -20.60
C GLU A 219 -0.39 23.16 -21.64
N HIS A 220 -0.07 22.94 -22.91
CA HIS A 220 -1.09 22.67 -23.93
C HIS A 220 -1.93 21.45 -23.55
N LEU A 221 -1.28 20.40 -23.06
CA LEU A 221 -1.93 19.18 -22.61
C LEU A 221 -2.85 19.43 -21.40
N ALA A 222 -2.38 20.19 -20.41
CA ALA A 222 -3.16 20.54 -19.24
C ALA A 222 -4.33 21.50 -19.57
N ARG A 223 -4.13 22.48 -20.45
CA ARG A 223 -5.22 23.34 -20.95
C ARG A 223 -6.27 22.48 -21.67
N ALA A 224 -5.85 21.55 -22.52
CA ALA A 224 -6.77 20.61 -23.15
C ALA A 224 -7.55 19.77 -22.13
N ALA A 225 -6.90 19.29 -21.07
CA ALA A 225 -7.54 18.56 -19.98
C ALA A 225 -8.61 19.41 -19.27
N THR A 226 -8.34 20.67 -18.97
CA THR A 226 -9.34 21.58 -18.35
C THR A 226 -10.51 21.91 -19.27
N ARG A 227 -10.32 21.89 -20.61
CA ARG A 227 -11.43 22.02 -21.57
C ARG A 227 -12.33 20.79 -21.58
N SER A 228 -11.74 19.59 -21.53
CA SER A 228 -12.48 18.32 -21.53
C SER A 228 -13.12 17.99 -20.17
N CYS A 229 -12.44 18.34 -19.07
CA CYS A 229 -12.81 18.07 -17.69
C CYS A 229 -12.79 19.35 -16.83
N PRO A 230 -13.67 20.34 -17.07
CA PRO A 230 -13.62 21.65 -16.40
C PRO A 230 -13.88 21.57 -14.88
N ASN A 231 -14.54 20.52 -14.40
CA ASN A 231 -14.83 20.31 -12.99
C ASN A 231 -13.78 19.44 -12.27
N SER A 232 -12.72 19.01 -12.96
CA SER A 232 -11.67 18.21 -12.35
C SER A 232 -10.64 19.06 -11.60
N GLY A 233 -10.61 18.97 -10.27
CA GLY A 233 -9.60 19.64 -9.45
C GLY A 233 -8.16 19.30 -9.86
N LYS A 234 -7.89 18.02 -10.14
CA LYS A 234 -6.56 17.55 -10.61
C LYS A 234 -6.16 18.18 -11.95
N ALA A 235 -7.08 18.39 -12.88
CA ALA A 235 -6.79 19.03 -14.16
C ALA A 235 -6.37 20.50 -13.97
N HIS A 236 -7.07 21.25 -13.11
CA HIS A 236 -6.69 22.62 -12.75
C HIS A 236 -5.34 22.69 -12.03
N PHE A 237 -5.06 21.76 -11.12
CA PHE A 237 -3.76 21.66 -10.47
C PHE A 237 -2.63 21.38 -11.48
N GLN A 238 -2.84 20.45 -12.42
CA GLN A 238 -1.86 20.16 -13.46
C GLN A 238 -1.59 21.36 -14.36
N LEU A 239 -2.62 22.15 -14.67
CA LEU A 239 -2.44 23.40 -15.41
C LEU A 239 -1.67 24.44 -14.59
N ALA A 240 -1.98 24.60 -13.31
CA ALA A 240 -1.23 25.48 -12.40
C ALA A 240 0.26 25.10 -12.38
N ALA A 241 0.56 23.80 -12.24
CA ALA A 241 1.92 23.29 -12.26
C ALA A 241 2.64 23.52 -13.60
N ALA A 242 1.94 23.31 -14.72
CA ALA A 242 2.52 23.50 -16.05
C ALA A 242 2.80 24.98 -16.35
N VAL A 243 1.89 25.90 -15.99
CA VAL A 243 2.09 27.35 -16.15
C VAL A 243 3.22 27.83 -15.25
N ALA A 244 3.25 27.42 -13.98
CA ALA A 244 4.31 27.77 -13.04
C ALA A 244 5.70 27.29 -13.52
N ALA A 245 5.77 26.09 -14.09
CA ALA A 245 7.02 25.54 -14.62
C ALA A 245 7.51 26.28 -15.89
N ARG A 246 6.59 26.77 -16.74
CA ARG A 246 6.96 27.56 -17.93
C ARG A 246 7.51 28.93 -17.55
N GLU A 247 6.84 29.60 -16.62
CA GLU A 247 7.14 30.98 -16.27
C GLU A 247 8.28 31.11 -15.26
N ASP A 248 8.70 30.00 -14.64
CA ASP A 248 9.61 29.93 -13.48
C ASP A 248 9.17 30.81 -12.29
N LEU A 249 7.91 31.25 -12.31
CA LEU A 249 7.28 32.14 -11.35
C LEU A 249 5.85 31.72 -11.06
N VAL A 250 5.36 32.10 -9.89
CA VAL A 250 3.96 31.88 -9.50
C VAL A 250 3.17 33.14 -9.80
N THR A 251 2.45 33.12 -10.93
CA THR A 251 1.59 34.21 -11.37
C THR A 251 0.20 34.16 -10.73
N PRO A 252 -0.58 35.26 -10.78
CA PRO A 252 -1.97 35.25 -10.32
C PRO A 252 -2.84 34.18 -11.00
N GLU A 253 -2.56 33.82 -12.26
CA GLU A 253 -3.22 32.71 -12.96
C GLU A 253 -2.97 31.39 -12.23
N VAL A 254 -1.72 31.08 -11.86
CA VAL A 254 -1.35 29.88 -11.10
C VAL A 254 -2.09 29.82 -9.75
N VAL A 255 -2.20 30.96 -9.05
CA VAL A 255 -2.94 31.03 -7.78
C VAL A 255 -4.43 30.77 -7.99
N ALA A 256 -5.04 31.37 -9.02
CA ALA A 256 -6.45 31.15 -9.33
C ALA A 256 -6.72 29.67 -9.65
N LEU A 257 -5.86 29.04 -10.47
CA LEU A 257 -5.95 27.63 -10.81
C LEU A 257 -5.74 26.72 -9.59
N ALA A 258 -4.77 27.05 -8.73
CA ALA A 258 -4.52 26.32 -7.49
C ALA A 258 -5.70 26.41 -6.53
N ARG A 259 -6.30 27.59 -6.33
CA ARG A 259 -7.53 27.74 -5.53
C ARG A 259 -8.68 26.96 -6.14
N ARG A 260 -8.87 27.06 -7.46
CA ARG A 260 -9.91 26.33 -8.16
C ARG A 260 -9.76 24.82 -8.02
N SER A 261 -8.52 24.32 -8.01
CA SER A 261 -8.25 22.90 -7.78
C SER A 261 -8.72 22.43 -6.40
N LEU A 262 -8.48 23.23 -5.35
CA LEU A 262 -8.89 22.94 -3.98
C LEU A 262 -10.40 23.09 -3.77
N GLU A 263 -11.06 24.01 -4.49
CA GLU A 263 -12.52 24.16 -4.47
C GLU A 263 -13.23 22.96 -5.10
N LEU A 264 -12.71 22.48 -6.22
CA LEU A 264 -13.29 21.36 -6.98
C LEU A 264 -13.00 20.00 -6.33
N ASP A 265 -11.82 19.85 -5.71
CA ASP A 265 -11.43 18.64 -4.99
C ASP A 265 -10.81 19.00 -3.63
N PRO A 266 -11.64 19.24 -2.60
CA PRO A 266 -11.16 19.53 -1.25
C PRO A 266 -10.37 18.38 -0.61
N SER A 267 -10.49 17.16 -1.14
CA SER A 267 -9.78 15.98 -0.62
C SER A 267 -8.31 15.93 -1.06
N SER A 268 -7.94 16.67 -2.12
CA SER A 268 -6.56 16.79 -2.57
C SER A 268 -5.94 18.09 -2.07
N HIS A 269 -4.80 17.99 -1.39
CA HIS A 269 -4.09 19.16 -0.85
C HIS A 269 -2.98 19.67 -1.78
N ARG A 270 -2.83 19.09 -2.97
CA ARG A 270 -1.78 19.42 -3.94
C ARG A 270 -1.72 20.91 -4.29
N GLY A 271 -2.89 21.57 -4.38
CA GLY A 271 -2.98 23.00 -4.69
C GLY A 271 -2.26 23.90 -3.67
N TYR A 272 -2.13 23.48 -2.41
CA TYR A 272 -1.45 24.28 -1.38
C TYR A 272 0.04 24.49 -1.67
N TYR A 273 0.70 23.64 -2.45
CA TYR A 273 2.08 23.84 -2.85
C TYR A 273 2.28 25.17 -3.60
N HIS A 274 1.44 25.43 -4.59
CA HIS A 274 1.52 26.67 -5.37
C HIS A 274 1.06 27.89 -4.59
N LEU A 275 0.08 27.72 -3.68
CA LEU A 275 -0.29 28.79 -2.75
C LEU A 275 0.85 29.15 -1.81
N ALA A 276 1.56 28.16 -1.25
CA ALA A 276 2.72 28.40 -0.42
C ALA A 276 3.84 29.12 -1.17
N LEU A 277 4.15 28.70 -2.40
CA LEU A 277 5.13 29.37 -3.24
C LEU A 277 4.76 30.83 -3.52
N TYR A 278 3.48 31.13 -3.76
CA TYR A 278 3.01 32.50 -3.93
C TYR A 278 3.21 33.33 -2.66
N GLU A 279 2.84 32.79 -1.49
CA GLU A 279 3.02 33.48 -0.20
C GLU A 279 4.51 33.78 0.06
N LEU A 280 5.43 32.87 -0.29
CA LEU A 280 6.87 33.09 -0.14
C LEU A 280 7.43 34.14 -1.10
N ARG A 281 7.09 34.03 -2.38
CA ARG A 281 7.74 34.82 -3.45
C ARG A 281 7.12 36.20 -3.64
N VAL A 282 5.81 36.34 -3.42
CA VAL A 282 5.06 37.56 -3.72
C VAL A 282 4.66 38.30 -2.45
N ASN A 283 4.04 37.61 -1.49
CA ASN A 283 3.57 38.25 -0.26
C ASN A 283 4.65 38.32 0.83
N HIS A 284 5.75 37.57 0.67
CA HIS A 284 6.81 37.39 1.67
C HIS A 284 6.30 36.92 3.05
N ASP A 285 5.18 36.20 3.09
CA ASP A 285 4.59 35.65 4.30
C ASP A 285 5.05 34.20 4.51
N THR A 286 6.20 34.05 5.18
CA THR A 286 6.78 32.75 5.48
C THR A 286 5.91 31.90 6.41
N ARG A 287 5.16 32.53 7.34
CA ARG A 287 4.30 31.80 8.29
C ARG A 287 3.12 31.17 7.56
N LYS A 288 2.44 31.93 6.70
CA LYS A 288 1.31 31.42 5.94
C LYS A 288 1.74 30.38 4.90
N ALA A 289 2.91 30.54 4.29
CA ALA A 289 3.50 29.52 3.44
C ALA A 289 3.74 28.20 4.19
N TYR A 290 4.26 28.28 5.43
CA TYR A 290 4.45 27.12 6.29
C TYR A 290 3.12 26.39 6.60
N GLU A 291 2.05 27.13 6.91
CA GLU A 291 0.73 26.55 7.13
C GLU A 291 0.19 25.82 5.89
N TYR A 292 0.34 26.41 4.70
CA TYR A 292 -0.05 25.75 3.44
C TYR A 292 0.79 24.52 3.14
N LEU A 293 2.11 24.56 3.38
CA LEU A 293 2.98 23.40 3.20
C LEU A 293 2.62 22.28 4.17
N ARG A 294 2.27 22.60 5.42
CA ARG A 294 1.82 21.60 6.39
C ARG A 294 0.56 20.87 5.91
N LYS A 295 -0.38 21.58 5.29
CA LYS A 295 -1.56 20.96 4.63
C LYS A 295 -1.17 20.12 3.42
N CYS A 296 -0.22 20.60 2.60
CA CYS A 296 0.27 19.83 1.47
C CYS A 296 0.91 18.50 1.90
N MET A 297 1.73 18.53 2.94
CA MET A 297 2.44 17.37 3.49
C MET A 297 1.51 16.30 4.09
N ASP A 298 0.29 16.68 4.47
CA ASP A 298 -0.76 15.75 4.93
C ASP A 298 -1.37 14.92 3.78
N ASP A 299 -1.25 15.35 2.52
CA ASP A 299 -1.69 14.54 1.37
C ASP A 299 -0.55 13.62 0.90
N LEU A 300 -0.78 12.32 1.01
CA LEU A 300 0.17 11.27 0.60
C LEU A 300 0.71 11.45 -0.84
N PHE A 301 -0.13 11.93 -1.76
CA PHE A 301 0.27 12.09 -3.16
C PHE A 301 0.95 13.44 -3.43
N ALA A 302 0.86 14.39 -2.49
CA ALA A 302 1.51 15.69 -2.54
C ALA A 302 2.76 15.79 -1.66
N TYR A 303 2.93 14.84 -0.74
CA TYR A 303 4.00 14.78 0.26
C TYR A 303 5.40 15.02 -0.35
N LYS A 304 5.81 14.18 -1.30
CA LYS A 304 7.18 14.20 -1.84
C LYS A 304 7.53 15.51 -2.56
N PRO A 305 6.67 16.09 -3.42
CA PRO A 305 6.89 17.43 -3.97
C PRO A 305 6.98 18.55 -2.93
N CYS A 306 6.27 18.42 -1.80
CA CYS A 306 6.18 19.45 -0.77
C CYS A 306 7.28 19.38 0.29
N GLU A 307 7.90 18.21 0.49
CA GLU A 307 8.89 17.93 1.54
C GLU A 307 10.05 18.95 1.53
N ASP A 308 10.75 19.07 0.42
CA ASP A 308 11.94 19.93 0.31
C ASP A 308 11.63 21.42 0.58
N LEU A 309 10.48 21.90 0.09
CA LEU A 309 10.07 23.28 0.36
C LEU A 309 9.62 23.46 1.81
N TYR A 310 8.90 22.48 2.37
CA TYR A 310 8.49 22.47 3.77
C TYR A 310 9.71 22.57 4.70
N GLU A 311 10.74 21.76 4.46
CA GLU A 311 11.95 21.74 5.29
C GLU A 311 12.69 23.06 5.26
N ARG A 312 12.87 23.67 4.07
CA ARG A 312 13.50 25.00 3.96
C ARG A 312 12.74 26.07 4.74
N VAL A 313 11.41 26.11 4.59
CA VAL A 313 10.56 27.10 5.27
C VAL A 313 10.56 26.86 6.77
N ARG A 314 10.43 25.60 7.21
CA ARG A 314 10.51 25.20 8.63
C ARG A 314 11.83 25.66 9.25
N ASN A 315 12.96 25.39 8.60
CA ASN A 315 14.29 25.74 9.12
C ASN A 315 14.48 27.27 9.22
N THR A 316 13.79 28.04 8.37
CA THR A 316 13.79 29.51 8.44
C THR A 316 12.97 30.02 9.63
N LEU A 317 11.80 29.42 9.89
CA LEU A 317 10.92 29.81 11.00
C LEU A 317 11.37 29.29 12.37
N HIS A 318 11.97 28.11 12.39
CA HIS A 318 12.36 27.38 13.60
C HIS A 318 13.83 26.94 13.54
N PRO A 319 14.80 27.87 13.47
CA PRO A 319 16.22 27.56 13.28
C PRO A 319 16.86 26.81 14.44
N LYS A 320 16.22 26.82 15.63
CA LYS A 320 16.69 26.13 16.84
C LYS A 320 16.13 24.71 17.00
N MET A 321 15.29 24.26 16.07
CA MET A 321 14.65 22.94 16.15
C MET A 321 15.69 21.83 15.96
N THR A 322 15.82 20.96 16.95
CA THR A 322 16.72 19.80 16.89
C THR A 322 16.23 18.78 15.87
N ASP A 323 17.11 17.93 15.33
CA ASP A 323 16.70 16.91 14.35
C ASP A 323 15.63 15.95 14.92
N ILE A 324 15.68 15.66 16.23
CA ILE A 324 14.66 14.85 16.90
C ILE A 324 13.30 15.55 16.81
N GLU A 325 13.23 16.85 17.15
CA GLU A 325 12.01 17.64 17.07
C GLU A 325 11.51 17.76 15.64
N GLN A 326 12.40 17.91 14.65
CA GLN A 326 12.02 17.95 13.24
C GLN A 326 11.36 16.63 12.79
N TYR A 327 11.92 15.47 13.16
CA TYR A 327 11.32 14.18 12.84
C TYR A 327 10.01 13.92 13.60
N VAL A 328 9.92 14.34 14.87
CA VAL A 328 8.67 14.25 15.64
C VAL A 328 7.60 15.14 15.01
N ASP A 329 7.94 16.35 14.58
CA ASP A 329 7.02 17.25 13.87
C ASP A 329 6.55 16.63 12.55
N LEU A 330 7.45 16.07 11.73
CA LEU A 330 7.07 15.33 10.51
C LEU A 330 6.10 14.17 10.81
N ALA A 331 6.31 13.44 11.91
CA ALA A 331 5.42 12.36 12.34
C ALA A 331 4.02 12.86 12.76
N THR A 332 3.85 14.14 13.08
CA THR A 332 2.52 14.71 13.37
C THR A 332 1.77 15.10 12.11
N ILE A 333 2.47 15.30 10.99
CA ILE A 333 1.90 15.83 9.74
C ILE A 333 1.52 14.70 8.79
N VAL A 334 2.38 13.70 8.63
CA VAL A 334 2.11 12.63 7.65
C VAL A 334 0.89 11.81 8.04
N PRO A 335 0.02 11.43 7.08
CA PRO A 335 -1.27 10.80 7.41
C PRO A 335 -1.10 9.34 7.88
N ARG A 336 -0.16 8.60 7.29
CA ARG A 336 -0.04 7.14 7.45
C ARG A 336 0.81 6.75 8.65
N ASP A 337 0.31 5.80 9.45
CA ASP A 337 1.02 5.28 10.63
C ASP A 337 2.40 4.72 10.31
N SER A 338 2.60 4.07 9.16
CA SER A 338 3.90 3.58 8.72
C SER A 338 4.92 4.70 8.50
N TYR A 339 4.54 5.82 7.88
CA TYR A 339 5.42 6.98 7.70
C TYR A 339 5.70 7.64 9.06
N LYS A 340 4.68 7.75 9.93
CA LYS A 340 4.87 8.21 11.32
C LYS A 340 5.91 7.34 12.03
N ALA A 341 5.82 6.02 11.88
CA ALA A 341 6.74 5.08 12.48
C ALA A 341 8.18 5.25 11.99
N VAL A 342 8.38 5.50 10.69
CA VAL A 342 9.70 5.77 10.11
C VAL A 342 10.35 6.99 10.75
N TYR A 343 9.64 8.12 10.83
CA TYR A 343 10.19 9.34 11.44
C TYR A 343 10.42 9.19 12.94
N LEU A 344 9.48 8.57 13.67
CA LEU A 344 9.64 8.31 15.11
C LEU A 344 10.82 7.38 15.39
N ARG A 345 11.05 6.36 14.55
CA ARG A 345 12.23 5.49 14.65
C ARG A 345 13.50 6.31 14.42
N GLN A 346 13.53 7.16 13.40
CA GLN A 346 14.71 7.97 13.11
C GLN A 346 15.02 8.93 14.26
N ALA A 347 14.00 9.60 14.80
CA ALA A 347 14.12 10.43 15.99
C ALA A 347 14.66 9.64 17.19
N GLY A 348 14.15 8.42 17.41
CA GLY A 348 14.59 7.54 18.50
C GLY A 348 16.04 7.06 18.36
N ILE A 349 16.49 6.73 17.14
CA ILE A 349 17.89 6.32 16.91
C ILE A 349 18.84 7.50 17.13
N ILE A 350 18.50 8.69 16.64
CA ILE A 350 19.29 9.91 16.87
C ILE A 350 19.37 10.20 18.38
N ALA A 351 18.24 10.12 19.08
CA ALA A 351 18.18 10.30 20.53
C ALA A 351 19.11 9.31 21.26
N LEU A 352 19.17 8.06 20.81
CA LEU A 352 20.00 7.03 21.43
C LEU A 352 21.49 7.17 21.11
N GLN A 353 21.83 7.24 19.83
CA GLN A 353 23.20 7.10 19.36
C GLN A 353 23.99 8.41 19.37
N ARG A 354 23.32 9.53 19.07
CA ARG A 354 23.99 10.82 18.91
C ARG A 354 23.84 11.69 20.15
N ASP A 355 22.63 11.80 20.66
CA ASP A 355 22.31 12.74 21.73
C ASP A 355 22.43 12.12 23.14
N ALA A 356 22.74 10.82 23.23
CA ALA A 356 22.88 10.05 24.48
C ALA A 356 21.67 10.17 25.43
N LYS A 357 20.45 10.26 24.87
CA LYS A 357 19.16 10.34 25.56
C LYS A 357 18.37 9.03 25.41
N PRO A 358 18.80 7.92 26.02
CA PRO A 358 18.20 6.60 25.86
C PRO A 358 16.75 6.52 26.36
N CYS A 359 16.38 7.26 27.42
CA CYS A 359 14.99 7.26 27.89
C CYS A 359 14.03 7.95 26.90
N LEU A 360 14.47 9.01 26.24
CA LEU A 360 13.72 9.63 25.15
C LEU A 360 13.64 8.66 23.95
N ALA A 361 14.76 8.05 23.58
CA ALA A 361 14.80 7.04 22.52
C ALA A 361 13.81 5.90 22.76
N LYS A 362 13.75 5.36 23.98
CA LYS A 362 12.79 4.33 24.40
C LYS A 362 11.36 4.75 24.09
N THR A 363 10.95 5.96 24.46
CA THR A 363 9.59 6.45 24.23
C THR A 363 9.26 6.62 22.74
N LEU A 364 10.21 7.15 21.97
CA LEU A 364 10.05 7.38 20.53
C LEU A 364 9.99 6.05 19.75
N LEU A 365 10.87 5.10 20.07
CA LEU A 365 10.90 3.78 19.42
C LEU A 365 9.68 2.94 19.76
N HIS A 366 9.21 2.99 21.02
CA HIS A 366 7.93 2.36 21.39
C HIS A 366 6.76 2.94 20.60
N SER A 367 6.72 4.28 20.46
CA SER A 367 5.71 4.96 19.66
C SER A 367 5.79 4.56 18.19
N ALA A 368 6.99 4.47 17.62
CA ALA A 368 7.21 3.98 16.25
C ALA A 368 6.67 2.56 16.05
N MET A 369 7.00 1.64 16.95
CA MET A 369 6.52 0.26 16.91
C MET A 369 5.00 0.17 17.04
N THR A 370 4.39 0.97 17.92
CA THR A 370 2.93 1.05 18.06
C THR A 370 2.27 1.44 16.74
N ARG A 371 2.82 2.45 16.05
CA ARG A 371 2.33 2.90 14.75
C ARG A 371 2.45 1.82 13.68
N TRP A 372 3.59 1.12 13.59
CA TRP A 372 3.71 -0.02 12.69
C TRP A 372 2.73 -1.16 13.02
N ASN A 373 2.50 -1.45 14.30
CA ASN A 373 1.52 -2.47 14.71
C ASN A 373 0.09 -2.11 14.28
N ASN A 374 -0.29 -0.83 14.31
CA ASN A 374 -1.57 -0.36 13.76
C ASN A 374 -1.68 -0.63 12.26
N SER A 375 -0.58 -0.45 11.52
CA SER A 375 -0.52 -0.73 10.08
C SER A 375 -0.40 -2.22 9.71
N LYS A 376 -0.08 -3.10 10.69
CA LYS A 376 0.19 -4.54 10.49
C LYS A 376 1.34 -4.84 9.50
N LEU A 377 2.33 -3.95 9.45
CA LEU A 377 3.51 -4.08 8.59
C LEU A 377 4.78 -4.29 9.43
N TYR A 378 5.33 -5.50 9.38
CA TYR A 378 6.44 -5.88 10.25
C TYR A 378 7.81 -5.94 9.55
N TRP A 379 7.83 -6.30 8.27
CA TRP A 379 9.04 -6.52 7.45
C TRP A 379 9.08 -5.71 6.15
N MET A 380 8.19 -4.74 6.00
CA MET A 380 8.10 -3.91 4.79
C MET A 380 7.57 -2.51 5.11
N SER A 381 7.99 -1.55 4.30
CA SER A 381 7.33 -0.24 4.19
C SER A 381 6.09 -0.34 3.29
N ASP A 382 5.09 0.49 3.56
CA ASP A 382 3.90 0.67 2.73
C ASP A 382 4.12 1.63 1.54
N GLU A 383 5.35 2.14 1.39
CA GLU A 383 5.77 2.93 0.23
C GLU A 383 5.54 2.17 -1.08
N VAL A 384 5.27 2.92 -2.16
CA VAL A 384 5.05 2.37 -3.50
C VAL A 384 6.24 1.55 -3.99
N SER A 385 7.47 1.92 -3.61
CA SER A 385 8.67 1.14 -3.93
C SER A 385 8.90 -0.08 -3.03
N ARG A 386 8.09 -0.26 -1.97
CA ARG A 386 8.15 -1.36 -0.97
C ARG A 386 9.59 -1.84 -0.75
N LYS A 387 10.48 -0.93 -0.36
CA LYS A 387 11.87 -1.29 -0.10
C LYS A 387 11.88 -2.22 1.11
N ALA A 388 12.29 -3.47 0.92
CA ALA A 388 12.69 -4.33 2.02
C ALA A 388 14.03 -3.78 2.57
N GLY A 389 14.21 -3.74 3.89
CA GLY A 389 15.38 -3.07 4.48
C GLY A 389 15.34 -2.84 5.99
N ASP A 390 16.25 -1.96 6.45
CA ASP A 390 16.57 -1.66 7.86
C ASP A 390 15.52 -0.86 8.63
N VAL A 391 14.55 -0.27 7.92
CA VAL A 391 13.53 0.63 8.48
C VAL A 391 12.19 -0.10 8.58
N THR A 392 12.13 -1.06 9.50
CA THR A 392 10.95 -1.89 9.74
C THR A 392 10.66 -1.99 11.23
N TYR A 393 9.46 -2.43 11.58
CA TYR A 393 9.09 -2.75 12.97
C TYR A 393 10.11 -3.69 13.63
N CYS A 394 10.49 -4.78 12.95
CA CYS A 394 11.37 -5.78 13.56
C CYS A 394 12.79 -5.27 13.78
N ASN A 395 13.30 -4.42 12.87
CA ASN A 395 14.58 -3.75 13.10
C ASN A 395 14.47 -2.66 14.18
N ALA A 396 13.30 -2.02 14.35
CA ALA A 396 13.08 -1.05 15.42
C ALA A 396 13.02 -1.70 16.81
N LEU A 397 12.56 -2.96 16.91
CA LEU A 397 12.55 -3.72 18.16
C LEU A 397 13.95 -3.82 18.79
N TYR A 398 14.97 -4.12 17.98
CA TYR A 398 16.37 -4.14 18.44
C TYR A 398 16.78 -2.81 19.11
N TRP A 399 16.52 -1.68 18.44
CA TRP A 399 16.86 -0.36 18.99
C TRP A 399 16.04 -0.03 20.23
N TYR A 400 14.78 -0.44 20.26
CA TYR A 400 13.90 -0.26 21.42
C TYR A 400 14.47 -1.00 22.64
N GLU A 401 14.76 -2.29 22.52
CA GLU A 401 15.35 -3.09 23.58
C GLU A 401 16.68 -2.51 24.09
N HIS A 402 17.55 -2.11 23.16
CA HIS A 402 18.81 -1.45 23.50
C HIS A 402 18.58 -0.13 24.27
N SER A 403 17.64 0.70 23.83
CA SER A 403 17.31 1.96 24.51
C SER A 403 16.72 1.74 25.91
N VAL A 404 16.00 0.63 26.14
CA VAL A 404 15.47 0.27 27.46
C VAL A 404 16.60 -0.02 28.43
N LEU A 405 17.59 -0.83 28.02
CA LEU A 405 18.74 -1.17 28.87
C LEU A 405 19.60 0.06 29.19
N GLU A 406 19.89 0.91 28.20
CA GLU A 406 20.68 2.13 28.42
C GLU A 406 19.95 3.16 29.28
N CYS A 407 18.63 3.28 29.13
CA CYS A 407 17.81 4.16 29.98
C CYS A 407 17.82 3.68 31.44
N GLU A 408 17.82 2.37 31.66
CA GLU A 408 17.92 1.79 33.00
C GLU A 408 19.27 2.11 33.65
N LYS A 409 20.38 1.94 32.91
CA LYS A 409 21.74 2.28 33.40
C LYS A 409 21.84 3.74 33.84
N GLN A 410 21.28 4.68 33.08
CA GLN A 410 21.28 6.10 33.42
C GLN A 410 20.36 6.45 34.60
N SER A 411 19.33 5.65 34.84
CA SER A 411 18.38 5.87 35.93
C SER A 411 18.87 5.32 37.28
N MET A 412 19.84 4.39 37.26
CA MET A 412 20.48 3.84 38.45
C MET A 412 21.40 4.90 39.09
N PRO A 413 21.39 5.08 40.42
CA PRO A 413 22.28 6.03 41.08
C PRO A 413 23.74 5.65 40.79
N GLY A 414 24.49 6.58 40.21
CA GLY A 414 25.92 6.42 39.96
C GLY A 414 26.69 6.41 41.28
N ILE A 415 27.49 5.36 41.48
CA ILE A 415 28.76 5.47 42.21
C ILE A 415 29.71 6.17 41.24
N VAL A 416 29.76 7.52 41.23
CA VAL A 416 30.94 8.33 40.87
C VAL A 416 30.76 9.74 41.46
N ASP A 417 31.71 10.08 42.33
CA ASP A 417 32.27 11.36 42.76
C ASP A 417 31.39 12.55 43.19
N SER A 418 31.51 12.81 44.48
CA SER A 418 31.30 14.09 45.15
C SER A 418 31.99 15.25 44.44
N ALA A 419 31.23 16.12 43.78
CA ALA A 419 31.51 17.55 43.73
C ALA A 419 30.26 18.29 43.20
N SER A 420 29.98 19.45 43.80
CA SER A 420 28.88 20.38 43.50
C SER A 420 27.49 19.97 44.02
N ALA A 421 27.35 20.01 45.34
CA ALA A 421 26.10 20.47 45.94
C ALA A 421 26.37 21.91 46.39
N ASP A 422 25.85 22.89 45.66
CA ASP A 422 25.58 24.23 46.16
C ASP A 422 24.47 24.86 45.29
N GLU A 423 23.57 25.57 45.99
CA GLU A 423 22.52 26.48 45.49
C GLU A 423 21.26 25.80 44.87
N GLU A 424 20.02 26.04 45.30
CA GLU A 424 19.40 27.08 46.13
C GLU A 424 18.02 26.56 46.61
N SER A 425 17.58 27.01 47.77
CA SER A 425 16.21 26.84 48.28
C SER A 425 15.47 28.18 48.25
N GLU A 426 14.24 28.20 47.75
CA GLU A 426 13.09 29.12 48.02
C GLU A 426 12.05 28.85 46.90
N GLY A 427 10.72 28.86 47.01
CA GLY A 427 9.71 29.13 48.03
C GLY A 427 8.36 29.32 47.30
N GLY A 428 7.26 28.76 47.81
CA GLY A 428 5.89 29.31 47.73
C GLY A 428 5.04 29.34 46.43
N ASP A 429 4.19 28.32 46.28
CA ASP A 429 2.70 28.36 46.18
C ASP A 429 1.87 28.87 44.95
N ASN A 430 0.83 28.08 44.66
CA ASN A 430 -0.47 28.28 43.96
C ASN A 430 -0.65 28.33 42.41
N GLY A 431 -1.14 27.19 41.87
CA GLY A 431 -2.50 27.08 41.30
C GLY A 431 -2.71 27.19 39.77
N ALA A 432 -2.89 26.06 39.08
CA ALA A 432 -3.97 25.78 38.10
C ALA A 432 -3.72 24.47 37.31
N ASP A 433 -4.80 23.72 37.12
CA ASP A 433 -4.89 22.41 36.45
C ASP A 433 -4.20 22.33 35.09
N SER A 434 -3.21 21.44 35.00
CA SER A 434 -2.90 20.72 33.76
C SER A 434 -2.19 19.41 34.10
N SER A 435 -2.71 18.30 33.56
CA SER A 435 -2.17 16.95 33.69
C SER A 435 -0.74 16.89 33.15
N SER A 436 0.21 17.14 34.06
CA SER A 436 1.64 17.11 33.81
C SER A 436 2.17 15.68 33.98
N PRO A 437 3.20 15.26 33.23
CA PRO A 437 3.80 13.94 33.39
C PRO A 437 4.43 13.85 34.78
N GLN A 438 4.14 12.78 35.53
CA GLN A 438 4.72 12.56 36.86
C GLN A 438 6.26 12.68 36.83
N PRO A 439 6.88 13.24 37.89
CA PRO A 439 8.33 13.38 37.96
C PRO A 439 8.99 12.00 37.92
N SER A 440 10.07 11.89 37.17
CA SER A 440 10.95 10.72 37.10
C SER A 440 11.28 10.21 38.51
N ARG A 441 10.71 9.04 38.88
CA ARG A 441 11.15 8.31 40.08
C ARG A 441 12.65 8.04 39.96
N ARG A 442 13.43 8.54 40.93
CA ARG A 442 14.84 8.12 41.15
C ARG A 442 14.92 6.59 41.07
N GLY A 443 15.80 6.07 40.21
CA GLY A 443 15.76 4.68 39.77
C GLY A 443 16.26 3.71 40.82
N PHE A 444 15.34 2.94 41.39
CA PHE A 444 15.64 1.65 41.97
C PHE A 444 15.72 0.60 40.84
N PRO A 445 16.48 -0.50 41.02
CA PRO A 445 16.45 -1.62 40.08
C PRO A 445 15.00 -2.07 39.84
N PRO A 446 14.67 -2.59 38.63
CA PRO A 446 13.33 -3.05 38.33
C PRO A 446 12.89 -4.08 39.38
N THR A 447 11.66 -3.93 39.88
CA THR A 447 11.07 -4.93 40.77
C THR A 447 10.91 -6.26 40.01
N PRO A 448 10.87 -7.42 40.68
CA PRO A 448 10.65 -8.70 40.02
C PRO A 448 9.41 -8.71 39.10
N GLN A 449 8.32 -8.07 39.52
CA GLN A 449 7.11 -7.91 38.71
C GLN A 449 7.32 -7.04 37.47
N GLU A 450 8.12 -5.96 37.58
CA GLU A 450 8.47 -5.12 36.44
C GLU A 450 9.38 -5.85 35.45
N ALA A 451 10.31 -6.66 35.95
CA ALA A 451 11.18 -7.52 35.16
C ALA A 451 10.36 -8.55 34.35
N VAL A 452 9.38 -9.21 34.98
CA VAL A 452 8.42 -10.10 34.32
C VAL A 452 7.66 -9.37 33.22
N ARG A 453 7.10 -8.19 33.53
CA ARG A 453 6.32 -7.41 32.56
C ARG A 453 7.14 -7.03 31.33
N ARG A 454 8.39 -6.57 31.52
CA ARG A 454 9.28 -6.19 30.42
C ARG A 454 9.71 -7.39 29.57
N ALA A 455 10.03 -8.51 30.21
CA ALA A 455 10.35 -9.76 29.53
C ALA A 455 9.17 -10.27 28.66
N ALA A 456 7.97 -10.33 29.24
CA ALA A 456 6.77 -10.75 28.52
C ALA A 456 6.42 -9.80 27.37
N THR A 457 6.59 -8.49 27.57
CA THR A 457 6.36 -7.49 26.52
C THR A 457 7.32 -7.68 25.35
N ALA A 458 8.61 -7.89 25.60
CA ALA A 458 9.59 -8.11 24.52
C ALA A 458 9.32 -9.40 23.74
N ALA A 459 8.99 -10.49 24.43
CA ALA A 459 8.60 -11.75 23.79
C ALA A 459 7.37 -11.57 22.87
N GLU A 460 6.34 -10.86 23.33
CA GLU A 460 5.14 -10.59 22.53
C GLU A 460 5.44 -9.67 21.33
N LEU A 461 6.26 -8.63 21.52
CA LEU A 461 6.65 -7.74 20.43
C LEU A 461 7.45 -8.49 19.35
N PHE A 462 8.32 -9.43 19.74
CA PHE A 462 9.05 -10.30 18.81
C PHE A 462 8.15 -11.30 18.09
N ARG A 463 7.07 -11.78 18.74
CA ARG A 463 6.10 -12.69 18.11
C ARG A 463 5.52 -12.14 16.81
N HIS A 464 5.31 -10.82 16.72
CA HIS A 464 4.86 -10.15 15.51
C HIS A 464 5.85 -10.23 14.33
N CYS A 465 7.12 -10.49 14.58
CA CYS A 465 8.14 -10.66 13.55
C CYS A 465 8.15 -12.05 12.91
N GLY A 466 7.41 -13.02 13.46
CA GLY A 466 7.34 -14.37 12.95
C GLY A 466 6.84 -14.45 11.50
N THR A 467 7.32 -15.44 10.75
CA THR A 467 6.86 -15.73 9.39
C THR A 467 6.44 -17.19 9.28
N ASP A 468 5.18 -17.43 8.92
CA ASP A 468 4.72 -18.76 8.47
C ASP A 468 5.16 -18.96 7.01
N TRP A 469 6.29 -19.64 6.83
CA TRP A 469 6.93 -19.79 5.53
C TRP A 469 6.08 -20.50 4.48
N ARG A 470 5.31 -21.53 4.86
CA ARG A 470 4.47 -22.27 3.90
C ARG A 470 3.34 -21.38 3.37
N SER A 471 2.61 -20.73 4.29
CA SER A 471 1.55 -19.79 3.93
C SER A 471 2.11 -18.61 3.14
N PHE A 472 3.25 -18.06 3.57
CA PHE A 472 3.88 -16.91 2.93
C PHE A 472 4.39 -17.21 1.52
N LEU A 473 5.02 -18.36 1.27
CA LEU A 473 5.51 -18.74 -0.06
C LEU A 473 4.39 -19.08 -1.04
N ALA A 474 3.20 -19.43 -0.52
CA ALA A 474 1.97 -19.59 -1.30
C ALA A 474 1.27 -18.26 -1.64
N GLN A 475 1.68 -17.14 -1.03
CA GLN A 475 1.16 -15.81 -1.37
C GLN A 475 1.73 -15.29 -2.70
N PRO A 476 1.11 -14.25 -3.29
CA PRO A 476 1.57 -13.73 -4.58
C PRO A 476 3.01 -13.20 -4.51
N ARG A 477 3.70 -13.27 -5.66
CA ARG A 477 5.16 -13.04 -5.77
C ARG A 477 5.62 -11.63 -5.37
N TYR A 478 4.72 -10.66 -5.25
CA TYR A 478 5.07 -9.28 -4.86
C TYR A 478 5.68 -9.18 -3.46
N ASN A 479 5.49 -10.18 -2.58
CA ASN A 479 6.06 -10.21 -1.23
C ASN A 479 7.50 -10.74 -1.18
N TYR A 480 7.98 -11.35 -2.26
CA TYR A 480 9.29 -12.01 -2.32
C TYR A 480 10.49 -11.12 -2.05
N PRO A 481 10.49 -9.80 -2.38
CA PRO A 481 11.60 -8.92 -2.01
C PRO A 481 11.90 -8.85 -0.50
N THR A 482 10.95 -9.21 0.37
CA THR A 482 11.16 -9.22 1.84
C THR A 482 11.80 -10.50 2.37
N ILE A 483 11.89 -11.56 1.55
CA ILE A 483 12.37 -12.88 1.96
C ILE A 483 13.78 -12.83 2.54
N PRO A 484 14.79 -12.21 1.88
CA PRO A 484 16.16 -12.23 2.39
C PRO A 484 16.28 -11.64 3.81
N TYR A 485 15.55 -10.57 4.10
CA TYR A 485 15.54 -9.92 5.41
C TYR A 485 14.83 -10.79 6.47
N ARG A 486 13.70 -11.40 6.12
CA ARG A 486 12.99 -12.33 7.02
C ARG A 486 13.82 -13.57 7.34
N MET A 487 14.66 -14.04 6.41
CA MET A 487 15.55 -15.18 6.62
C MET A 487 16.71 -14.84 7.56
N THR A 488 17.28 -13.65 7.43
CA THR A 488 18.56 -13.31 8.09
C THR A 488 18.37 -12.41 9.31
N SER A 489 17.68 -11.28 9.17
CA SER A 489 17.48 -10.31 10.24
C SER A 489 16.61 -10.86 11.37
N TYR A 490 15.67 -11.78 11.11
CA TYR A 490 14.86 -12.40 12.16
C TYR A 490 15.73 -13.13 13.20
N ILE A 491 16.81 -13.78 12.75
CA ILE A 491 17.75 -14.50 13.62
C ILE A 491 18.46 -13.52 14.55
N SER A 492 18.97 -12.41 13.99
CA SER A 492 19.65 -11.37 14.75
C SER A 492 18.72 -10.71 15.75
N VAL A 493 17.54 -10.24 15.31
CA VAL A 493 16.55 -9.59 16.18
C VAL A 493 16.17 -10.51 17.33
N GLY A 494 15.82 -11.77 17.07
CA GLY A 494 15.43 -12.65 18.16
C GLY A 494 16.57 -13.03 19.09
N SER A 495 17.81 -13.12 18.60
CA SER A 495 18.97 -13.38 19.45
C SER A 495 19.21 -12.21 20.42
N TYR A 496 19.03 -10.97 19.96
CA TYR A 496 19.05 -9.78 20.83
C TYR A 496 17.87 -9.75 21.80
N THR A 497 16.65 -10.06 21.35
CA THR A 497 15.47 -10.16 22.23
C THR A 497 15.66 -11.22 23.31
N ALA A 498 16.21 -12.39 22.98
CA ALA A 498 16.49 -13.43 23.96
C ALA A 498 17.52 -12.96 25.00
N ALA A 499 18.59 -12.29 24.57
CA ALA A 499 19.58 -11.70 25.48
C ALA A 499 18.98 -10.58 26.35
N PHE A 500 18.10 -9.75 25.78
CA PHE A 500 17.34 -8.72 26.50
C PHE A 500 16.44 -9.33 27.58
N ILE A 501 15.72 -10.42 27.27
CA ILE A 501 14.91 -11.14 28.27
C ILE A 501 15.81 -11.77 29.33
N ALA A 502 16.94 -12.35 28.94
CA ALA A 502 17.90 -12.96 29.86
C ALA A 502 18.50 -11.95 30.85
N HIS A 503 18.58 -10.66 30.50
CA HIS A 503 18.96 -9.62 31.46
C HIS A 503 18.00 -9.57 32.67
N PHE A 504 16.70 -9.78 32.44
CA PHE A 504 15.67 -9.71 33.50
C PHE A 504 15.65 -10.91 34.45
N ILE A 505 16.28 -12.02 34.05
CA ILE A 505 16.47 -13.21 34.88
C ILE A 505 17.22 -12.84 36.18
N ASN A 506 18.21 -11.96 36.10
CA ASN A 506 19.02 -11.54 37.26
C ASN A 506 18.25 -10.74 38.33
N TYR A 507 17.05 -10.23 38.00
CA TYR A 507 16.21 -9.48 38.96
C TYR A 507 15.13 -10.35 39.63
N THR A 508 15.13 -11.66 39.36
CA THR A 508 14.17 -12.61 39.91
C THR A 508 14.91 -13.69 40.69
N ALA A 509 14.41 -14.00 41.90
CA ALA A 509 15.00 -15.03 42.74
C ALA A 509 14.62 -16.43 42.23
N SER A 510 15.50 -17.41 42.40
CA SER A 510 15.25 -18.80 42.01
C SER A 510 13.99 -19.37 42.68
N ASP A 511 13.28 -20.24 41.96
CA ASP A 511 12.03 -20.90 42.42
C ASP A 511 10.94 -19.92 42.89
N THR A 512 10.72 -18.85 42.12
CA THR A 512 9.61 -17.91 42.30
C THR A 512 8.72 -17.89 41.05
N PRO A 513 7.40 -17.59 41.17
CA PRO A 513 6.52 -17.40 40.02
C PRO A 513 7.06 -16.35 39.02
N GLU A 514 7.68 -15.28 39.52
CA GLU A 514 8.29 -14.25 38.67
C GLU A 514 9.46 -14.81 37.84
N ARG A 515 10.32 -15.63 38.44
CA ARG A 515 11.42 -16.32 37.73
C ARG A 515 10.87 -17.26 36.66
N ASN A 516 9.84 -18.03 36.98
CA ASN A 516 9.21 -18.96 36.05
C ASN A 516 8.64 -18.22 34.83
N ALA A 517 7.95 -17.09 35.04
CA ALA A 517 7.38 -16.28 33.97
C ALA A 517 8.46 -15.68 33.04
N VAL A 518 9.60 -15.21 33.57
CA VAL A 518 10.72 -14.71 32.74
C VAL A 518 11.36 -15.85 31.96
N LEU A 519 11.60 -17.01 32.58
CA LEU A 519 12.17 -18.18 31.91
C LEU A 519 11.25 -18.72 30.81
N LEU A 520 9.93 -18.70 31.02
CA LEU A 520 8.95 -19.07 30.00
C LEU A 520 8.97 -18.10 28.80
N SER A 521 9.12 -16.79 29.06
CA SER A 521 9.26 -15.78 27.99
C SER A 521 10.55 -15.97 27.18
N TYR A 522 11.65 -16.30 27.85
CA TYR A 522 12.92 -16.65 27.23
C TYR A 522 12.81 -17.93 26.38
N LEU A 523 12.15 -18.95 26.93
CA LEU A 523 11.93 -20.23 26.26
C LEU A 523 11.07 -20.05 25.00
N ASP A 524 9.94 -19.33 25.07
CA ASP A 524 9.08 -19.05 23.90
C ASP A 524 9.87 -18.35 22.77
N THR A 525 10.63 -17.31 23.10
CA THR A 525 11.45 -16.56 22.15
C THR A 525 12.48 -17.46 21.46
N THR A 526 13.19 -18.28 22.25
CA THR A 526 14.27 -19.14 21.76
C THR A 526 13.72 -20.33 20.95
N VAL A 527 12.57 -20.90 21.34
CA VAL A 527 11.87 -21.94 20.58
C VAL A 527 11.38 -21.42 19.23
N ARG A 528 10.93 -20.17 19.16
CA ARG A 528 10.54 -19.53 17.88
C ARG A 528 11.72 -19.36 16.93
N LEU A 529 12.88 -18.95 17.44
CA LEU A 529 14.12 -18.88 16.66
C LEU A 529 14.52 -20.26 16.15
N TYR A 530 14.53 -21.25 17.04
CA TYR A 530 14.84 -22.62 16.69
C TYR A 530 13.90 -23.14 15.59
N SER A 531 12.59 -22.92 15.75
CA SER A 531 11.57 -23.36 14.78
C SER A 531 11.77 -22.72 13.42
N HIS A 532 12.07 -21.41 13.37
CA HIS A 532 12.39 -20.70 12.13
C HIS A 532 13.59 -21.29 11.39
N LEU A 533 14.68 -21.58 12.11
CA LEU A 533 15.86 -22.24 11.53
C LEU A 533 15.55 -23.68 11.07
N SER A 534 14.77 -24.41 11.86
CA SER A 534 14.37 -25.78 11.54
C SER A 534 13.53 -25.86 10.27
N THR A 535 12.69 -24.85 9.99
CA THR A 535 11.92 -24.79 8.75
C THR A 535 12.83 -24.82 7.51
N PHE A 536 13.98 -24.13 7.53
CA PHE A 536 14.89 -24.15 6.38
C PHE A 536 15.62 -25.48 6.18
N VAL A 537 15.72 -26.31 7.23
CA VAL A 537 16.47 -27.58 7.19
C VAL A 537 15.55 -28.78 6.96
N HIS A 538 14.35 -28.78 7.54
CA HIS A 538 13.46 -29.95 7.57
C HIS A 538 12.18 -29.80 6.73
N ASP A 539 11.87 -28.60 6.24
CA ASP A 539 10.69 -28.39 5.39
C ASP A 539 11.09 -28.39 3.92
N ASP A 540 10.99 -29.56 3.27
CA ASP A 540 11.39 -29.76 1.87
C ASP A 540 10.72 -28.76 0.91
N TYR A 541 9.44 -28.43 1.14
CA TYR A 541 8.72 -27.46 0.31
C TYR A 541 9.34 -26.07 0.40
N VAL A 542 9.64 -25.61 1.62
CA VAL A 542 10.23 -24.29 1.86
C VAL A 542 11.67 -24.26 1.31
N ALA A 543 12.45 -25.30 1.58
CA ALA A 543 13.83 -25.44 1.12
C ALA A 543 13.92 -25.43 -0.42
N GLU A 544 13.10 -26.22 -1.11
CA GLU A 544 13.08 -26.28 -2.57
C GLU A 544 12.65 -24.95 -3.19
N LYS A 545 11.55 -24.37 -2.69
CA LYS A 545 11.01 -23.11 -3.22
C LYS A 545 11.99 -21.94 -3.03
N LEU A 546 12.61 -21.83 -1.86
CA LEU A 546 13.64 -20.81 -1.60
C LEU A 546 14.92 -21.08 -2.39
N GLY A 547 15.28 -22.35 -2.61
CA GLY A 547 16.42 -22.72 -3.46
C GLY A 547 16.22 -22.32 -4.93
N GLN A 548 14.98 -22.39 -5.44
CA GLN A 548 14.63 -21.91 -6.77
C GLN A 548 14.67 -20.37 -6.88
N LEU A 549 14.22 -19.66 -5.84
CA LEU A 549 14.09 -18.20 -5.87
C LEU A 549 15.40 -17.46 -5.52
N PHE A 550 16.18 -17.98 -4.57
CA PHE A 550 17.35 -17.30 -3.97
C PHE A 550 18.54 -18.26 -3.78
N LYS A 551 18.92 -18.99 -4.82
CA LYS A 551 19.89 -20.12 -4.78
C LYS A 551 21.11 -19.90 -3.87
N ASP A 552 21.89 -18.84 -4.10
CA ASP A 552 23.15 -18.61 -3.37
C ASP A 552 22.92 -18.19 -1.91
N GLN A 553 21.91 -17.34 -1.66
CA GLN A 553 21.55 -16.89 -0.31
C GLN A 553 20.96 -18.03 0.52
N THR A 554 20.12 -18.87 -0.08
CA THR A 554 19.50 -20.01 0.60
C THR A 554 20.55 -21.03 1.04
N GLN A 555 21.55 -21.34 0.22
CA GLN A 555 22.63 -22.25 0.62
C GLN A 555 23.45 -21.71 1.80
N ALA A 556 23.77 -20.41 1.79
CA ALA A 556 24.48 -19.76 2.89
C ALA A 556 23.65 -19.79 4.19
N VAL A 557 22.36 -19.44 4.10
CA VAL A 557 21.44 -19.44 5.25
C VAL A 557 21.21 -20.85 5.79
N MET A 558 21.08 -21.87 4.96
CA MET A 558 20.94 -23.27 5.41
C MET A 558 22.18 -23.73 6.20
N ARG A 559 23.39 -23.44 5.71
CA ARG A 559 24.64 -23.77 6.42
C ARG A 559 24.69 -23.08 7.77
N GLN A 560 24.43 -21.77 7.81
CA GLN A 560 24.42 -20.99 9.06
C GLN A 560 23.33 -21.49 10.04
N SER A 561 22.15 -21.81 9.53
CA SER A 561 21.03 -22.32 10.31
C SER A 561 21.37 -23.63 11.02
N SER A 562 22.06 -24.54 10.34
CA SER A 562 22.47 -25.84 10.93
C SER A 562 23.43 -25.69 12.12
N VAL A 563 24.27 -24.64 12.12
CA VAL A 563 25.21 -24.34 13.20
C VAL A 563 24.48 -23.64 14.33
N ALA A 564 23.75 -22.56 14.02
CA ALA A 564 23.01 -21.76 15.00
C ALA A 564 21.96 -22.59 15.78
N ARG A 565 21.32 -23.56 15.11
CA ARG A 565 20.34 -24.46 15.73
C ARG A 565 20.94 -25.31 16.86
N ARG A 566 22.17 -25.80 16.69
CA ARG A 566 22.88 -26.57 17.73
C ARG A 566 23.23 -25.68 18.94
N THR A 567 23.65 -24.45 18.69
CA THR A 567 23.92 -23.47 19.76
C THR A 567 22.66 -23.13 20.55
N LEU A 568 21.53 -22.89 19.87
CA LEU A 568 20.25 -22.60 20.52
C LEU A 568 19.76 -23.79 21.36
N LEU A 569 19.91 -25.03 20.88
CA LEU A 569 19.59 -26.24 21.64
C LEU A 569 20.37 -26.29 22.97
N GLY A 570 21.65 -25.95 22.97
CA GLY A 570 22.45 -25.86 24.20
C GLY A 570 21.96 -24.78 25.18
N ASN A 571 21.61 -23.61 24.66
CA ASN A 571 21.13 -22.47 25.47
C ASN A 571 19.78 -22.71 26.15
N LEU A 572 19.01 -23.69 25.65
CA LEU A 572 17.68 -24.01 26.13
C LEU A 572 17.68 -24.99 27.32
N HIS A 573 18.76 -25.73 27.51
CA HIS A 573 18.86 -26.82 28.49
C HIS A 573 18.77 -26.35 29.94
N MET A 574 19.51 -25.29 30.28
CA MET A 574 19.56 -24.76 31.64
C MET A 574 18.20 -24.16 32.09
N PRO A 575 17.54 -23.26 31.32
CA PRO A 575 16.20 -22.79 31.64
C PRO A 575 15.15 -23.89 31.74
N LEU A 576 15.23 -24.90 30.87
CA LEU A 576 14.28 -26.01 30.86
C LEU A 576 14.41 -26.88 32.10
N ARG A 577 15.64 -27.23 32.50
CA ARG A 577 15.89 -27.96 33.75
C ARG A 577 15.41 -27.19 34.99
N GLU A 578 15.68 -25.88 35.04
CA GLU A 578 15.20 -25.01 36.12
C GLU A 578 13.67 -25.02 36.22
N LEU A 579 12.96 -24.84 35.10
CA LEU A 579 11.49 -24.91 35.06
C LEU A 579 10.93 -26.32 35.41
N GLN A 580 11.59 -27.40 34.99
CA GLN A 580 11.14 -28.77 35.30
C GLN A 580 11.32 -29.16 36.77
N SER A 581 12.23 -28.47 37.48
CA SER A 581 12.57 -28.75 38.88
C SER A 581 11.99 -27.71 39.86
N ALA A 582 11.36 -26.65 39.36
CA ALA A 582 10.79 -25.59 40.17
C ALA A 582 9.50 -26.07 40.88
N SER A 583 9.45 -25.84 42.19
CA SER A 583 8.29 -26.19 43.02
C SER A 583 7.18 -25.12 42.95
N SER A 584 7.54 -23.93 42.51
CA SER A 584 6.69 -22.73 42.40
C SER A 584 5.89 -22.62 41.09
N LEU A 585 5.93 -23.62 40.21
CA LEU A 585 5.20 -23.59 38.93
C LEU A 585 3.68 -23.60 39.13
N SER A 586 3.00 -22.59 38.61
CA SER A 586 1.54 -22.61 38.57
C SER A 586 1.00 -23.59 37.52
N ILE A 587 -0.29 -23.94 37.63
CA ILE A 587 -0.97 -24.83 36.66
C ILE A 587 -0.92 -24.23 35.24
N THR A 588 -1.14 -22.91 35.13
CA THR A 588 -1.11 -22.20 33.84
C THR A 588 0.28 -22.16 33.22
N GLU A 589 1.32 -21.99 34.03
CA GLU A 589 2.71 -22.04 33.59
C GLU A 589 3.12 -23.46 33.16
N THR A 590 2.65 -24.48 33.87
CA THR A 590 2.85 -25.89 33.53
C THR A 590 2.23 -26.22 32.18
N GLU A 591 0.98 -25.81 31.94
CA GLU A 591 0.32 -25.97 30.64
C GLU A 591 1.08 -25.22 29.52
N THR A 592 1.58 -24.01 29.82
CA THR A 592 2.34 -23.22 28.85
C THR A 592 3.64 -23.91 28.48
N LEU A 593 4.38 -24.42 29.46
CA LEU A 593 5.59 -25.20 29.27
C LEU A 593 5.32 -26.47 28.44
N GLN A 594 4.27 -27.22 28.77
CA GLN A 594 3.86 -28.41 28.01
C GLN A 594 3.51 -28.07 26.56
N ARG A 595 2.79 -26.97 26.31
CA ARG A 595 2.48 -26.51 24.95
C ARG A 595 3.74 -26.12 24.19
N LEU A 596 4.67 -25.39 24.82
CA LEU A 596 5.94 -25.03 24.21
C LEU A 596 6.77 -26.25 23.84
N LEU A 597 6.78 -27.29 24.67
CA LEU A 597 7.46 -28.56 24.39
C LEU A 597 6.75 -29.35 23.28
N ALA A 598 5.42 -29.45 23.31
CA ALA A 598 4.64 -30.21 22.33
C ALA A 598 4.67 -29.63 20.91
N LEU A 599 4.72 -28.29 20.78
CA LEU A 599 4.68 -27.60 19.47
C LEU A 599 6.03 -27.50 18.77
N SER A 600 7.08 -28.08 19.35
CA SER A 600 8.44 -27.67 19.04
C SER A 600 9.24 -28.76 18.29
N PRO A 601 9.91 -28.43 17.17
CA PRO A 601 10.56 -29.46 16.32
C PRO A 601 11.76 -30.18 16.96
N TRP A 602 12.32 -29.64 18.04
CA TRP A 602 13.37 -30.24 18.87
C TRP A 602 12.90 -31.26 19.92
N ALA A 603 11.60 -31.53 20.11
CA ALA A 603 11.14 -32.50 21.12
C ALA A 603 11.78 -33.90 20.93
N SER A 604 12.00 -34.31 19.67
CA SER A 604 12.73 -35.53 19.32
C SER A 604 14.26 -35.41 19.50
N GLU A 605 14.84 -34.23 19.28
CA GLU A 605 16.28 -33.99 19.44
C GLU A 605 16.69 -33.85 20.91
N LEU A 606 15.85 -33.24 21.76
CA LEU A 606 16.05 -33.17 23.21
C LEU A 606 16.07 -34.56 23.85
N LEU A 607 15.21 -35.47 23.40
CA LEU A 607 15.17 -36.86 23.87
C LEU A 607 16.50 -37.61 23.63
N SER A 608 17.27 -37.20 22.62
CA SER A 608 18.60 -37.78 22.33
C SER A 608 19.73 -37.25 23.22
N PHE A 609 19.50 -36.15 23.96
CA PHE A 609 20.47 -35.55 24.89
C PHE A 609 20.12 -35.76 26.37
N THR A 610 18.91 -36.25 26.66
CA THR A 610 18.46 -36.59 28.01
C THR A 610 18.61 -38.08 28.36
N SER A 611 19.19 -38.89 27.46
CA SER A 611 19.54 -40.30 27.70
C SER A 611 20.91 -40.47 28.32
#